data_AF-A0A0V0GNK0-F1
#
_entry.id   AF-A0A0V0GNK0-F1
#
_cell.length_a   1.000
_cell.length_b   1.000
_cell.length_c   1.000
_cell.angle_alpha   90.00
_cell.angle_beta   90.00
_cell.angle_gamma   90.00
#
_symmetry.space_group_name_H-M   'P 1'
#
loop_
_entity.id
_entity.type
_entity.pdbx_description
1 polymer ?
#
loop_
_entity_poly.entity_id
_entity_poly.type
_entity_poly.pdbx_seq_one_letter_code
_entity_poly.pdbx_strand_id
1 'polypeptide(L)'
;MAEEFKYSCNTASETLQWIHAIINFIAPYRYFLDAHVVNFFKDRLWEPVDKEWMDCLRKESVGNILRIPSGVVQDHWPGSLREFILTLRSLSLSREQADFQEFSGMHIASLSNVLSQGMNHKKKHEVRHEIIA
;
A
#
# COMPACT_ATOMS: atom_id res chain seq x y z
N MET A 1 -4.58 10.61 17.83
CA MET A 1 -5.07 11.75 17.05
C MET A 1 -4.68 11.49 15.61
N ALA A 2 -5.67 11.17 14.77
CA ALA A 2 -5.46 10.84 13.36
C ALA A 2 -5.36 12.15 12.59
N GLU A 3 -4.16 12.52 12.14
CA GLU A 3 -4.00 13.63 11.21
C GLU A 3 -4.60 13.23 9.86
N GLU A 4 -5.41 14.15 9.34
CA GLU A 4 -6.26 14.02 8.17
C GLU A 4 -5.45 13.74 6.90
N PHE A 5 -6.01 12.90 6.02
CA PHE A 5 -5.51 12.74 4.67
C PHE A 5 -5.57 14.10 3.95
N LYS A 6 -4.41 14.73 3.78
CA LYS A 6 -4.31 16.11 3.26
C LYS A 6 -4.63 16.22 1.77
N TYR A 7 -4.60 15.10 1.05
CA TYR A 7 -4.71 15.07 -0.40
C TYR A 7 -5.98 14.34 -0.84
N SER A 8 -6.74 14.98 -1.73
CA SER A 8 -7.93 14.42 -2.38
C SER A 8 -7.73 14.32 -3.89
N CYS A 9 -8.50 13.45 -4.52
CA CYS A 9 -8.56 13.32 -5.98
C CYS A 9 -9.89 13.84 -6.55
N ASN A 10 -10.57 14.75 -5.84
CA ASN A 10 -11.93 15.17 -6.22
C ASN A 10 -11.92 16.08 -7.45
N THR A 11 -10.85 16.84 -7.65
CA THR A 11 -10.66 17.70 -8.82
C THR A 11 -9.34 17.41 -9.53
N ALA A 12 -9.26 17.82 -10.80
CA ALA A 12 -8.02 17.71 -11.57
C ALA A 12 -6.87 18.51 -10.93
N SER A 13 -7.17 19.68 -10.37
CA SER A 13 -6.18 20.53 -9.69
C SER A 13 -5.66 19.89 -8.40
N GLU A 14 -6.53 19.31 -7.58
CA GLU A 14 -6.15 18.58 -6.36
C GLU A 14 -5.31 17.34 -6.70
N THR A 15 -5.73 16.58 -7.71
CA THR A 15 -4.98 15.42 -8.20
C THR A 15 -3.59 15.82 -8.66
N LEU A 16 -3.46 16.92 -9.41
CA LEU A 16 -2.16 17.42 -9.87
C LEU A 16 -1.27 17.85 -8.70
N GLN A 17 -1.82 18.53 -7.69
CA GLN A 17 -1.09 18.90 -6.49
C GLN A 17 -0.58 17.67 -5.73
N TRP A 18 -1.42 16.63 -5.63
CA TRP A 18 -1.05 15.38 -4.98
C TRP A 18 0.06 14.64 -5.75
N ILE A 19 -0.01 14.59 -7.09
CA ILE A 19 1.05 14.04 -7.94
C ILE A 19 2.37 14.78 -7.70
N HIS A 20 2.35 16.11 -7.68
CA HIS A 20 3.56 16.90 -7.39
C HIS A 20 4.10 16.65 -5.97
N ALA A 21 3.23 16.49 -4.98
CA ALA A 21 3.64 16.16 -3.61
C ALA A 21 4.36 14.81 -3.55
N ILE A 22 3.84 13.79 -4.24
CA ILE A 22 4.51 12.48 -4.35
C ILE A 22 5.87 12.62 -5.04
N ILE A 23 5.93 13.32 -6.18
CA ILE A 23 7.18 13.52 -6.95
C ILE A 23 8.24 14.20 -6.07
N ASN A 24 7.86 15.25 -5.34
CA ASN A 24 8.77 15.97 -4.45
C ASN A 24 9.23 15.10 -3.28
N PHE A 25 8.36 14.26 -2.74
CA PHE A 25 8.69 13.34 -1.66
C PHE A 25 9.69 12.25 -2.10
N ILE A 26 9.52 11.69 -3.30
CA ILE A 26 10.40 10.62 -3.81
C ILE A 26 11.69 11.16 -4.44
N ALA A 27 11.74 12.44 -4.80
CA ALA A 27 12.88 13.05 -5.49
C ALA A 27 14.23 12.82 -4.79
N PRO A 28 14.36 12.99 -3.46
CA PRO A 28 15.60 12.71 -2.74
C PRO A 28 16.06 11.24 -2.85
N TYR A 29 15.13 10.31 -3.07
CA TYR A 29 15.38 8.87 -3.11
C TYR A 29 15.47 8.29 -4.52
N ARG A 30 15.50 9.14 -5.57
CA ARG A 30 15.59 8.66 -6.97
C ARG A 30 16.76 7.73 -7.24
N TYR A 31 17.88 7.93 -6.54
CA TYR A 31 19.04 7.05 -6.66
C TYR A 31 18.73 5.59 -6.29
N PHE A 32 17.72 5.33 -5.43
CA PHE A 32 17.24 3.97 -5.18
C PHE A 32 16.30 3.47 -6.26
N LEU A 33 15.43 4.34 -6.77
CA LEU A 33 14.37 3.99 -7.72
C LEU A 33 14.92 3.72 -9.13
N ASP A 34 15.90 4.51 -9.55
CA ASP A 34 16.48 4.49 -10.89
C ASP A 34 17.65 3.49 -10.99
N ALA A 35 18.11 2.92 -9.87
CA ALA A 35 19.23 2.00 -9.84
C ALA A 35 18.85 0.57 -10.23
N HIS A 36 19.63 -0.02 -11.13
CA HIS A 36 19.60 -1.46 -11.32
C HIS A 36 20.05 -2.19 -10.05
N VAL A 37 19.45 -3.35 -9.75
CA VAL A 37 19.78 -4.15 -8.56
C VAL A 37 21.27 -4.47 -8.44
N VAL A 38 21.97 -4.62 -9.57
CA VAL A 38 23.43 -4.85 -9.58
C VAL A 38 24.18 -3.61 -9.08
N ASN A 39 23.72 -2.42 -9.45
CA ASN A 39 24.31 -1.14 -9.04
C ASN A 39 24.04 -0.86 -7.56
N PHE A 40 22.90 -1.32 -7.03
CA PHE A 40 22.64 -1.26 -5.58
C PHE A 40 23.78 -1.87 -4.77
N PHE A 41 24.28 -3.04 -5.17
CA PHE A 41 25.39 -3.72 -4.50
C PHE A 41 26.76 -3.16 -4.84
N LYS A 42 27.00 -2.83 -6.11
CA LYS A 42 28.31 -2.31 -6.56
C LYS A 42 28.59 -0.93 -5.97
N ASP A 43 27.60 -0.05 -6.02
CA ASP A 43 27.74 1.36 -5.63
C ASP A 43 27.27 1.60 -4.19
N ARG A 44 26.90 0.51 -3.49
CA ARG A 44 26.52 0.50 -2.08
C ARG A 44 25.46 1.55 -1.76
N LEU A 45 24.38 1.53 -2.53
CA LEU A 45 23.35 2.57 -2.47
C LEU A 45 22.62 2.66 -1.13
N TRP A 46 22.84 1.71 -0.20
CA TRP A 46 22.37 1.79 1.19
C TRP A 46 23.21 2.71 2.09
N GLU A 47 24.44 3.08 1.71
CA GLU A 47 25.33 3.92 2.54
C GLU A 47 24.77 5.34 2.80
N PRO A 48 24.06 6.00 1.85
CA PRO A 48 23.41 7.28 2.10
C PRO A 48 22.15 7.19 2.99
N VAL A 49 21.65 6.00 3.31
CA VAL A 49 20.50 5.85 4.22
C VAL A 49 20.91 6.30 5.62
N ASP A 50 20.00 7.00 6.28
CA ASP A 50 20.19 7.44 7.66
C ASP A 50 20.66 6.27 8.54
N LYS A 51 21.78 6.48 9.25
CA LYS A 51 22.41 5.45 10.08
C LYS A 51 21.51 5.05 11.25
N GLU A 52 20.76 5.99 11.83
CA GLU A 52 19.82 5.70 12.90
C GLU A 52 18.70 4.80 12.39
N TRP A 53 18.26 4.98 11.14
CA TRP A 53 17.27 4.11 10.53
C TRP A 53 17.82 2.70 10.35
N MET A 54 19.04 2.58 9.80
CA MET A 54 19.68 1.28 9.59
C MET A 54 19.96 0.55 10.90
N ASP A 55 20.44 1.26 11.94
CA ASP A 55 20.74 0.68 13.24
C ASP A 55 19.49 0.23 13.99
N CYS A 56 18.38 0.96 13.83
CA CYS A 56 17.09 0.59 14.36
C CYS A 56 16.50 -0.60 13.61
N LEU A 57 16.38 -0.51 12.28
CA LEU A 57 15.70 -1.51 11.45
C LEU A 57 16.44 -2.85 11.40
N ARG A 58 17.77 -2.87 11.54
CA ARG A 58 18.55 -4.12 11.62
C ARG A 58 18.25 -4.96 12.87
N LYS A 59 17.78 -4.32 13.95
CA LYS A 59 17.44 -4.98 15.22
C LYS A 59 15.96 -5.38 15.29
N GLU A 60 15.18 -4.94 14.31
CA GLU A 60 13.74 -5.11 14.29
C GLU A 60 13.34 -6.51 13.82
N SER A 61 12.20 -7.00 14.29
CA SER A 61 11.64 -8.26 13.81
C SER A 61 11.19 -8.14 12.34
N VAL A 62 11.33 -9.21 11.57
CA VAL A 62 10.84 -9.25 10.17
C VAL A 62 9.36 -8.89 10.09
N GLY A 63 8.55 -9.30 11.06
CA GLY A 63 7.13 -8.96 11.12
C GLY A 63 6.87 -7.46 11.20
N ASN A 64 7.66 -6.72 11.99
CA ASN A 64 7.53 -5.26 12.09
C ASN A 64 8.07 -4.55 10.84
N ILE A 65 9.14 -5.06 10.22
CA ILE A 65 9.67 -4.53 8.96
C ILE A 65 8.63 -4.66 7.84
N LEU A 66 7.95 -5.80 7.73
CA LEU A 66 6.92 -6.05 6.71
C LEU A 66 5.68 -5.14 6.87
N ARG A 67 5.49 -4.53 8.03
CA ARG A 67 4.37 -3.61 8.29
C ARG A 67 4.67 -2.15 7.95
N ILE A 68 5.92 -1.81 7.62
CA ILE A 68 6.32 -0.44 7.22
C ILE A 68 5.49 0.07 6.03
N PRO A 69 5.30 -0.69 4.93
CA PRO A 69 4.47 -0.23 3.81
C PRO A 69 3.00 -0.01 4.16
N SER A 70 2.52 -0.60 5.26
CA SER A 70 1.17 -0.37 5.78
C SER A 70 1.04 0.91 6.62
N GLY A 71 2.12 1.68 6.77
CA GLY A 71 2.13 2.93 7.54
C GLY A 71 2.14 2.71 9.06
N VAL A 72 2.52 1.52 9.53
CA VAL A 72 2.65 1.23 10.97
C VAL A 72 3.98 1.74 11.48
N VAL A 73 3.95 2.47 12.59
CA VAL A 73 5.12 2.99 13.30
C VAL A 73 5.26 2.34 14.67
N GLN A 74 6.48 2.25 15.18
CA GLN A 74 6.78 1.77 16.54
C GLN A 74 7.33 2.93 17.38
N ASP A 75 7.05 2.92 18.68
CA ASP A 75 7.43 4.02 19.58
C ASP A 75 8.95 4.17 19.75
N HIS A 76 9.69 3.05 19.67
CA HIS A 76 11.15 3.03 19.80
C HIS A 76 11.89 3.43 18.53
N TRP A 77 11.19 3.69 17.42
CA TRP A 77 11.82 4.10 16.17
C TRP A 77 12.26 5.58 16.22
N PRO A 78 13.35 5.94 15.51
CA PRO A 78 13.80 7.33 15.39
C PRO A 78 12.67 8.26 14.94
N GLY A 79 12.69 9.51 15.42
CA GLY A 79 11.67 10.51 15.07
C GLY A 79 11.57 10.74 13.56
N SER A 80 12.71 10.87 12.89
CA SER A 80 12.80 11.06 11.44
C SER A 80 12.23 9.87 10.65
N LEU A 81 12.43 8.64 11.12
CA LEU A 81 11.84 7.45 10.48
C LEU A 81 10.33 7.42 10.62
N ARG A 82 9.81 7.74 11.81
CA ARG A 82 8.36 7.82 12.04
C ARG A 82 7.74 8.91 11.17
N GLU A 83 8.36 10.08 11.09
CA GLU A 83 7.92 11.18 10.23
C GLU A 83 7.90 10.78 8.75
N PHE A 84 8.94 10.09 8.26
CA PHE A 84 8.98 9.56 6.91
C PHE A 84 7.80 8.64 6.60
N ILE A 85 7.51 7.69 7.50
CA ILE A 85 6.41 6.73 7.33
C ILE A 85 5.05 7.41 7.41
N LEU A 86 4.85 8.34 8.34
CA LEU A 86 3.61 9.11 8.46
C LEU A 86 3.39 10.01 7.23
N THR A 87 4.45 10.63 6.71
CA THR A 87 4.39 11.42 5.48
C THR A 87 4.02 10.54 4.30
N LEU A 88 4.67 9.38 4.14
CA LEU A 88 4.34 8.40 3.11
C LEU A 88 2.89 7.93 3.21
N ARG A 89 2.39 7.68 4.43
CA ARG A 89 0.99 7.31 4.69
C ARG A 89 0.03 8.41 4.26
N SER A 90 0.34 9.67 4.52
CA SER A 90 -0.50 10.81 4.11
C SER A 90 -0.55 11.02 2.59
N LEU A 91 0.51 10.61 1.89
CA LEU A 91 0.61 10.67 0.43
C LEU A 91 0.04 9.43 -0.25
N SER A 92 -0.19 8.35 0.50
CA SER A 92 -0.78 7.14 -0.03
C SER A 92 -2.28 7.35 -0.23
N LEU A 93 -2.83 6.88 -1.34
CA LEU A 93 -4.29 6.79 -1.47
C LEU A 93 -4.82 5.96 -0.32
N SER A 94 -5.92 6.40 0.28
CA SER A 94 -6.67 5.58 1.21
C SER A 94 -7.02 4.29 0.47
N ARG A 95 -6.34 3.20 0.81
CA ARG A 95 -6.85 1.86 0.57
C ARG A 95 -7.88 1.58 1.66
N GLU A 96 -8.92 2.40 1.72
CA GLU A 96 -10.20 1.88 2.15
C GLU A 96 -10.47 0.75 1.16
N GLN A 97 -10.21 -0.49 1.61
CA GLN A 97 -11.01 -1.57 1.09
C GLN A 97 -12.43 -1.06 1.29
N ALA A 98 -13.14 -0.77 0.19
CA ALA A 98 -14.57 -0.51 0.26
C ALA A 98 -15.09 -1.53 1.26
N ASP A 99 -15.58 -1.05 2.39
CA ASP A 99 -15.93 -1.91 3.51
C ASP A 99 -16.74 -3.04 2.87
N PHE A 100 -16.41 -4.32 3.09
CA PHE A 100 -17.23 -5.38 2.49
C PHE A 100 -18.71 -5.22 2.90
N GLN A 101 -18.96 -4.39 3.92
CA GLN A 101 -20.25 -3.89 4.31
C GLN A 101 -20.97 -3.00 3.27
N GLU A 102 -20.28 -2.26 2.39
CA GLU A 102 -20.89 -1.58 1.23
C GLU A 102 -21.42 -2.57 0.19
N PHE A 103 -20.88 -3.79 0.13
CA PHE A 103 -21.43 -4.88 -0.67
C PHE A 103 -22.60 -5.63 -0.01
N SER A 104 -22.92 -5.36 1.27
CA SER A 104 -24.05 -6.00 1.97
C SER A 104 -25.41 -5.75 1.29
N GLY A 105 -25.50 -4.70 0.48
CA GLY A 105 -26.69 -4.34 -0.29
C GLY A 105 -26.67 -4.84 -1.75
N MET A 106 -25.52 -5.29 -2.26
CA MET A 106 -25.45 -5.92 -3.58
C MET A 106 -25.99 -7.34 -3.43
N HIS A 107 -27.27 -7.52 -3.73
CA HIS A 107 -27.83 -8.84 -3.95
C HIS A 107 -27.02 -9.48 -5.09
N ILE A 108 -26.11 -10.39 -4.75
CA ILE A 108 -25.42 -11.23 -5.73
C ILE A 108 -26.53 -11.89 -6.52
N ALA A 109 -26.75 -11.43 -7.75
CA ALA A 109 -27.75 -12.00 -8.62
C ALA A 109 -27.41 -13.48 -8.74
N SER A 110 -28.38 -14.34 -8.43
CA SER A 110 -28.20 -15.78 -8.61
C SER A 110 -27.71 -16.03 -10.04
N LEU A 111 -26.69 -16.87 -10.17
CA LEU A 111 -26.04 -17.18 -11.45
C LEU A 111 -27.14 -17.45 -12.49
N SER A 112 -27.24 -16.59 -13.51
CA SER A 112 -28.37 -16.63 -14.45
C SER A 112 -28.48 -18.02 -15.07
N ASN A 113 -29.71 -18.48 -15.34
CA ASN A 113 -29.94 -19.83 -15.88
C ASN A 113 -29.14 -20.09 -17.17
N VAL A 114 -28.87 -19.03 -17.95
CA VAL A 114 -28.03 -19.04 -19.15
C VAL A 114 -26.58 -19.42 -18.83
N LEU A 115 -25.98 -18.86 -17.78
CA LEU A 115 -24.61 -19.19 -17.35
C LEU A 115 -24.53 -20.58 -16.70
N SER A 116 -25.64 -21.06 -16.13
CA SER A 116 -25.69 -22.35 -15.44
C SER A 116 -25.97 -23.54 -16.37
N GLN A 117 -26.34 -23.30 -17.64
CA GLN A 117 -26.59 -24.36 -18.61
C GLN A 117 -25.28 -25.05 -19.01
N GLY A 118 -25.25 -26.38 -18.90
CA GLY A 118 -24.07 -27.20 -19.20
C GLY A 118 -23.08 -27.36 -18.03
N MET A 119 -23.28 -26.66 -16.90
CA MET A 119 -22.45 -26.86 -15.70
C MET A 119 -22.91 -28.09 -14.90
N ASN A 120 -21.99 -29.01 -14.64
CA ASN A 120 -22.18 -30.13 -13.71
C ASN A 120 -22.30 -29.60 -12.26
N HIS A 121 -23.02 -30.32 -11.40
CA HIS A 121 -23.27 -29.98 -9.99
C HIS A 121 -22.00 -29.59 -9.20
N LYS A 122 -20.87 -30.26 -9.44
CA LYS A 122 -19.55 -29.95 -8.87
C LYS A 122 -19.06 -28.56 -9.26
N LYS A 123 -19.15 -28.24 -10.56
CA LYS A 123 -18.69 -26.95 -11.11
C LYS A 123 -19.57 -25.79 -10.69
N LYS A 124 -20.88 -26.04 -10.50
CA LYS A 124 -21.81 -25.06 -9.91
C LYS A 124 -21.46 -24.75 -8.45
N HIS A 125 -20.99 -25.74 -7.69
CA HIS A 125 -20.60 -25.55 -6.29
C HIS A 125 -19.27 -24.80 -6.17
N GLU A 126 -18.28 -25.13 -7.00
CA GLU A 126 -16.99 -24.42 -7.09
C GLU A 126 -17.20 -22.93 -7.39
N VAL A 127 -17.99 -22.60 -8.42
CA VAL A 127 -18.28 -21.20 -8.79
C VAL A 127 -19.05 -20.45 -7.69
N ARG A 128 -19.95 -21.10 -6.94
CA ARG A 128 -20.59 -20.46 -5.78
C ARG A 128 -19.60 -20.15 -4.66
N HIS A 129 -18.58 -20.98 -4.45
CA HIS A 129 -17.57 -20.74 -3.42
C HIS A 129 -16.60 -19.63 -3.81
N GLU A 130 -16.24 -19.54 -5.10
CA GLU A 130 -15.34 -18.50 -5.62
C GLU A 130 -16.00 -17.10 -5.69
N ILE A 131 -17.33 -17.02 -5.76
CA ILE A 131 -18.08 -15.76 -5.77
C ILE A 131 -18.35 -15.23 -4.33
N ILE A 132 -18.11 -16.05 -3.29
CA ILE A 132 -18.39 -15.71 -1.88
C ILE A 132 -17.11 -15.42 -1.08
N ALA A 133 -15.92 -15.64 -1.65
CA ALA A 133 -14.62 -15.29 -1.06
C ALA A 133 -14.08 -13.98 -1.65
#